data_AF-A0A4Y9Y1I8-F1
#
_entry.id   AF-A0A4Y9Y1I8-F1
#
_cell.length_a   1.000
_cell.length_b   1.000
_cell.length_c   1.000
_cell.angle_alpha   90.00
_cell.angle_beta   90.00
_cell.angle_gamma   90.00
#
_symmetry.space_group_name_H-M   'P 1'
#
loop_
_entity.id
_entity.type
_entity.pdbx_description
1 polymer ?
#
loop_
_entity_poly.entity_id
_entity_poly.type
_entity_poly.pdbx_seq_one_letter_code
_entity_poly.pdbx_strand_id
1 'polypeptide(L)'
;MFKQFTSVETLRLDHLVWSHVDAAAVIELASQAAHLHLSNLSFTYGDDMVHLLSSSPRRSSLHMQEYLSQGQMFRTSPKMIPVHREVHIGRLVTDLDLFTTVHLVMREAYVTRCAFGMTIDRLDISGDGQVLAGITSGGHWHDLIQRKQTWLKMWLDFLKLGARSRGLDEGDLPTLDIKSLRIPASTILRRITFGSMYLNTLLDLRIFLARRMHFILDGLDPKDAIPKRCADLDHALVRLVTNGPRIDIIFDAHCPAERLADWIGAISACFPALVARGTRVGMVCTSGEDMDGERPPVAQRWWS
;
A
#
# COMPACT_ATOMS: atom_id res chain seq x y z
N MET A 1 13.10 -9.83 -30.86
CA MET A 1 11.85 -10.52 -31.28
C MET A 1 10.61 -9.62 -31.19
N PHE A 2 10.56 -8.59 -30.32
CA PHE A 2 9.36 -7.76 -30.13
C PHE A 2 9.24 -6.49 -30.99
N LYS A 3 10.26 -6.14 -31.80
CA LYS A 3 10.27 -4.93 -32.65
C LYS A 3 9.15 -4.84 -33.70
N GLN A 4 8.40 -5.92 -33.90
CA GLN A 4 7.26 -5.97 -34.81
C GLN A 4 5.97 -5.40 -34.21
N PHE A 5 5.89 -5.32 -32.88
CA PHE A 5 4.78 -4.64 -32.21
C PHE A 5 5.12 -3.15 -32.20
N THR A 6 4.22 -2.34 -32.74
CA THR A 6 4.33 -0.86 -32.74
C THR A 6 3.38 -0.23 -31.73
N SER A 7 2.33 -0.97 -31.36
CA SER A 7 1.39 -0.65 -30.29
C SER A 7 0.84 -1.93 -29.68
N VAL A 8 0.72 -1.96 -28.36
CA VAL A 8 0.06 -3.04 -27.62
C VAL A 8 -1.05 -2.40 -26.80
N GLU A 9 -2.28 -2.90 -26.91
CA GLU A 9 -3.37 -2.39 -26.06
C GLU A 9 -3.13 -2.82 -24.61
N THR A 10 -2.92 -4.12 -24.39
CA THR A 10 -2.73 -4.71 -23.07
C THR A 10 -1.55 -5.68 -23.08
N LEU A 11 -0.57 -5.45 -22.21
CA LEU A 11 0.50 -6.41 -21.92
C LEU A 11 0.26 -7.01 -20.54
N ARG A 12 0.05 -8.33 -20.48
CA ARG A 12 -0.08 -9.07 -19.22
C ARG A 12 1.12 -9.97 -19.00
N LEU A 13 1.79 -9.77 -17.87
CA LEU A 13 2.91 -10.57 -17.39
C LEU A 13 2.46 -11.27 -16.11
N ASP A 14 2.47 -12.60 -16.12
CA ASP A 14 1.92 -13.43 -15.04
C ASP A 14 2.89 -14.55 -14.68
N HIS A 15 3.10 -14.78 -13.38
CA HIS A 15 3.92 -15.89 -12.86
C HIS A 15 5.36 -15.97 -13.42
N LEU A 16 6.04 -14.83 -13.55
CA LEU A 16 7.42 -14.79 -14.06
C LEU A 16 8.43 -14.53 -12.95
N VAL A 17 9.55 -15.25 -13.02
CA VAL A 17 10.77 -14.91 -12.28
C VAL A 17 11.59 -13.97 -13.15
N TRP A 18 11.65 -12.70 -12.76
CA TRP A 18 12.34 -11.66 -13.48
C TRP A 18 13.86 -11.80 -13.30
N SER A 19 14.54 -12.20 -14.37
CA SER A 19 16.00 -12.19 -14.45
C SER A 19 16.46 -11.14 -15.47
N HIS A 20 17.56 -10.46 -15.18
CA HIS A 20 18.06 -9.34 -16.00
C HIS A 20 18.35 -9.72 -17.47
N VAL A 21 18.60 -11.00 -17.78
CA VAL A 21 19.09 -11.45 -19.09
C VAL A 21 18.07 -11.20 -20.21
N ASP A 22 16.77 -11.17 -19.91
CA ASP A 22 15.70 -10.96 -20.89
C ASP A 22 14.91 -9.65 -20.69
N ALA A 23 15.31 -8.82 -19.72
CA ALA A 23 14.52 -7.67 -19.28
C ALA A 23 14.34 -6.60 -20.39
N ALA A 24 15.39 -6.34 -21.19
CA ALA A 24 15.38 -5.24 -22.17
C ALA A 24 14.27 -5.39 -23.23
N ALA A 25 14.04 -6.61 -23.70
CA ALA A 25 13.05 -6.89 -24.74
C ALA A 25 11.61 -6.76 -24.19
N VAL A 26 11.40 -7.16 -22.93
CA VAL A 26 10.10 -7.01 -22.25
C VAL A 26 9.83 -5.54 -21.90
N ILE A 27 10.85 -4.80 -21.49
CA ILE A 27 10.76 -3.34 -21.23
C ILE A 27 10.41 -2.59 -22.52
N GLU A 28 11.05 -2.94 -23.65
CA GLU A 28 10.71 -2.36 -24.95
C GLU A 28 9.23 -2.62 -25.29
N LEU A 29 8.74 -3.85 -25.10
CA LEU A 29 7.34 -4.19 -25.34
C LEU A 29 6.37 -3.46 -24.36
N ALA A 30 6.74 -3.36 -23.09
CA ALA A 30 5.96 -2.65 -22.08
C ALA A 30 5.84 -1.15 -22.38
N SER A 31 6.86 -0.55 -23.00
CA SER A 31 6.83 0.85 -23.45
C SER A 31 5.82 1.14 -24.56
N GLN A 32 5.38 0.10 -25.26
CA GLN A 32 4.39 0.18 -26.32
C GLN A 32 2.97 -0.14 -25.83
N ALA A 33 2.83 -0.56 -24.57
CA ALA A 33 1.56 -0.98 -23.99
C ALA A 33 0.74 0.23 -23.51
N ALA A 34 -0.56 0.25 -23.83
CA ALA A 34 -1.49 1.21 -23.22
C ALA A 34 -1.83 0.81 -21.78
N HIS A 35 -1.93 -0.49 -21.52
CA HIS A 35 -2.16 -1.09 -20.20
C HIS A 35 -1.12 -2.16 -19.89
N LEU A 36 -0.43 -2.02 -18.77
CA LEU A 36 0.48 -3.03 -18.24
C LEU A 36 -0.21 -3.73 -17.07
N HIS A 37 -0.32 -5.06 -17.11
CA HIS A 37 -0.82 -5.91 -16.02
C HIS A 37 0.32 -6.79 -15.53
N LEU A 38 0.69 -6.62 -14.27
CA LEU A 38 1.78 -7.36 -13.65
C LEU A 38 1.19 -8.23 -12.53
N SER A 39 1.31 -9.55 -12.64
CA SER A 39 0.77 -10.53 -11.70
C SER A 39 1.81 -11.56 -11.28
N ASN A 40 1.93 -11.82 -9.98
CA ASN A 40 2.80 -12.87 -9.42
C ASN A 40 4.23 -12.84 -9.99
N LEU A 41 4.83 -11.65 -10.03
CA LEU A 41 6.18 -11.43 -10.56
C LEU A 41 7.19 -11.38 -9.42
N SER A 42 8.24 -12.18 -9.54
CA SER A 42 9.36 -12.18 -8.60
C SER A 42 10.54 -11.44 -9.20
N PHE A 43 10.95 -10.33 -8.58
CA PHE A 43 12.15 -9.60 -8.99
C PHE A 43 13.32 -9.94 -8.08
N THR A 44 14.46 -10.27 -8.68
CA THR A 44 15.73 -10.40 -7.94
C THR A 44 16.19 -9.05 -7.40
N TYR A 45 15.98 -7.98 -8.16
CA TYR A 45 16.38 -6.61 -7.82
C TYR A 45 15.22 -5.63 -7.96
N GLY A 46 15.13 -4.68 -7.05
CA GLY A 46 14.11 -3.62 -7.12
C GLY A 46 14.31 -2.65 -8.28
N ASP A 47 15.52 -2.52 -8.84
CA ASP A 47 15.71 -1.69 -10.05
C ASP A 47 15.01 -2.26 -11.28
N ASP A 48 14.92 -3.58 -11.42
CA ASP A 48 14.16 -4.20 -12.50
C ASP A 48 12.66 -3.88 -12.37
N MET A 49 12.13 -3.88 -11.14
CA MET A 49 10.74 -3.48 -10.88
C MET A 49 10.52 -2.00 -11.24
N VAL A 50 11.40 -1.10 -10.80
CA VAL A 50 11.30 0.34 -11.12
C VAL A 50 11.40 0.57 -12.61
N HIS A 51 12.32 -0.11 -13.31
CA HIS A 51 12.52 0.06 -14.73
C HIS A 51 11.32 -0.46 -15.54
N LEU A 52 10.75 -1.60 -15.16
CA LEU A 52 9.53 -2.11 -15.77
C LEU A 52 8.34 -1.17 -15.53
N LEU A 53 8.12 -0.72 -14.30
CA LEU A 53 6.99 0.16 -13.98
C LEU A 53 7.11 1.53 -14.66
N SER A 54 8.33 2.07 -14.74
CA SER A 54 8.59 3.33 -15.44
C SER A 54 8.59 3.21 -16.96
N SER A 55 8.52 2.01 -17.53
CA SER A 55 8.48 1.84 -18.99
C SER A 55 7.14 2.21 -19.61
N SER A 56 6.03 2.17 -18.86
CA SER A 56 4.69 2.49 -19.39
C SER A 56 4.33 3.97 -19.20
N PRO A 57 4.12 4.75 -20.29
CA PRO A 57 3.85 6.20 -20.20
C PRO A 57 2.39 6.58 -19.91
N ARG A 58 1.43 5.64 -19.95
CA ARG A 58 0.00 5.98 -19.99
C ARG A 58 -0.77 5.61 -18.73
N ARG A 59 -0.69 4.35 -18.29
CA ARG A 59 -1.29 3.81 -17.05
C ARG A 59 -0.87 2.34 -16.87
N SER A 60 -0.37 2.00 -15.69
CA SER A 60 -0.08 0.62 -15.30
C SER A 60 -1.11 0.12 -14.29
N SER A 61 -1.39 -1.17 -14.30
CA SER A 61 -2.12 -1.87 -13.24
C SER A 61 -1.22 -2.96 -12.68
N LEU A 62 -1.06 -3.00 -11.36
CA LEU A 62 -0.07 -3.85 -10.71
C LEU A 62 -0.80 -4.75 -9.71
N HIS A 63 -0.91 -6.03 -10.00
CA HIS A 63 -1.52 -7.00 -9.08
C HIS A 63 -0.43 -7.87 -8.47
N MET A 64 0.09 -7.51 -7.30
CA MET A 64 1.13 -8.30 -6.64
C MET A 64 0.52 -9.21 -5.57
N GLN A 65 -0.01 -10.37 -5.95
CA GLN A 65 -0.53 -11.30 -4.94
C GLN A 65 0.52 -12.25 -4.36
N GLU A 66 1.63 -12.50 -5.07
CA GLU A 66 2.66 -13.44 -4.59
C GLU A 66 4.08 -12.95 -4.90
N TYR A 67 4.76 -12.60 -3.79
CA TYR A 67 6.19 -12.45 -3.51
C TYR A 67 7.08 -11.57 -4.41
N LEU A 68 7.75 -10.61 -3.76
CA LEU A 68 8.78 -9.74 -4.34
C LEU A 68 9.97 -9.60 -3.40
N SER A 69 11.18 -9.68 -3.98
CA SER A 69 12.53 -9.48 -3.42
C SER A 69 13.17 -10.66 -2.67
N GLN A 70 14.15 -11.29 -3.33
CA GLN A 70 15.15 -12.20 -2.75
C GLN A 70 16.28 -11.48 -1.96
N GLY A 71 16.05 -10.26 -1.47
CA GLY A 71 16.91 -9.64 -0.46
C GLY A 71 17.94 -8.61 -0.95
N GLN A 72 17.84 -8.12 -2.20
CA GLN A 72 18.65 -6.99 -2.67
C GLN A 72 17.74 -5.89 -3.25
N MET A 73 17.69 -4.72 -2.59
CA MET A 73 16.79 -3.63 -3.01
C MET A 73 17.22 -3.03 -4.35
N PHE A 74 18.50 -2.70 -4.52
CA PHE A 74 19.05 -2.16 -5.77
C PHE A 74 20.43 -2.73 -6.05
N ARG A 75 20.80 -2.85 -7.33
CA ARG A 75 22.19 -3.08 -7.71
C ARG A 75 23.04 -1.83 -7.38
N THR A 76 24.35 -1.97 -7.29
CA THR A 76 25.25 -0.81 -7.16
C THR A 76 25.49 -0.09 -8.50
N SER A 77 24.86 -0.55 -9.59
CA SER A 77 25.11 -0.02 -10.94
C SER A 77 24.39 1.31 -11.18
N PRO A 78 25.11 2.39 -11.58
CA PRO A 78 24.54 3.71 -11.85
C PRO A 78 23.80 3.84 -13.19
N LYS A 79 23.61 2.75 -13.95
CA LYS A 79 23.17 2.81 -15.37
C LYS A 79 21.67 2.65 -15.64
N MET A 80 20.80 2.59 -14.64
CA MET A 80 19.34 2.55 -14.89
C MET A 80 18.67 3.86 -14.49
N ILE A 81 18.43 4.69 -15.50
CA ILE A 81 17.55 5.86 -15.42
C ILE A 81 16.12 5.38 -15.71
N PRO A 82 15.11 5.75 -14.92
CA PRO A 82 13.71 5.45 -15.24
C PRO A 82 13.37 5.88 -16.68
N VAL A 83 12.62 5.05 -17.42
CA VAL A 83 12.22 5.39 -18.80
C VAL A 83 11.32 6.62 -18.78
N HIS A 84 10.35 6.63 -17.86
CA HIS A 84 9.52 7.79 -17.53
C HIS A 84 9.74 8.24 -16.09
N ARG A 85 9.61 9.56 -15.86
CA ARG A 85 9.74 10.17 -14.52
C ARG A 85 8.47 10.07 -13.69
N GLU A 86 7.39 9.53 -14.25
CA GLU A 86 6.12 9.38 -13.55
C GLU A 86 5.62 7.94 -13.76
N VAL A 87 5.27 7.29 -12.66
CA VAL A 87 4.68 5.96 -12.65
C VAL A 87 3.27 6.09 -12.10
N HIS A 88 2.29 5.66 -12.89
CA HIS A 88 0.90 5.67 -12.46
C HIS A 88 0.36 4.24 -12.36
N ILE A 89 -0.07 3.87 -11.16
CA ILE A 89 -0.70 2.57 -10.86
C ILE A 89 -2.19 2.79 -10.58
N GLY A 90 -3.05 2.26 -11.45
CA GLY A 90 -4.50 2.34 -11.27
C GLY A 90 -4.99 1.49 -10.08
N ARG A 91 -4.44 0.28 -9.93
CA ARG A 91 -4.77 -0.61 -8.81
C ARG A 91 -3.55 -1.40 -8.39
N LEU A 92 -3.27 -1.42 -7.09
CA LEU A 92 -2.28 -2.25 -6.43
C LEU A 92 -2.96 -3.21 -5.44
N VAL A 93 -2.89 -4.51 -5.68
CA VAL A 93 -3.32 -5.51 -4.69
C VAL A 93 -2.08 -6.19 -4.13
N THR A 94 -1.92 -6.24 -2.81
CA THR A 94 -0.71 -6.75 -2.12
C THR A 94 -1.00 -7.08 -0.65
N ASP A 95 -0.04 -7.65 0.08
CA ASP A 95 -0.07 -7.70 1.55
C ASP A 95 0.76 -6.56 2.19
N LEU A 96 0.73 -6.46 3.53
CA LEU A 96 1.45 -5.44 4.30
C LEU A 96 2.98 -5.50 4.12
N ASP A 97 3.58 -6.69 4.06
CA ASP A 97 5.04 -6.86 4.01
C ASP A 97 5.59 -6.56 2.61
N LEU A 98 4.89 -7.04 1.58
CA LEU A 98 5.19 -6.76 0.18
C LEU A 98 4.99 -5.28 -0.14
N PHE A 99 3.93 -4.64 0.37
CA PHE A 99 3.76 -3.20 0.20
C PHE A 99 4.92 -2.43 0.84
N THR A 100 5.34 -2.83 2.04
CA THR A 100 6.46 -2.20 2.73
C THR A 100 7.75 -2.32 1.91
N THR A 101 7.99 -3.48 1.31
CA THR A 101 9.13 -3.72 0.43
C THR A 101 9.07 -2.82 -0.81
N VAL A 102 7.92 -2.74 -1.48
CA VAL A 102 7.73 -1.84 -2.63
C VAL A 102 7.93 -0.38 -2.24
N HIS A 103 7.39 0.05 -1.10
CA HIS A 103 7.56 1.41 -0.60
C HIS A 103 9.03 1.77 -0.42
N LEU A 104 9.81 0.89 0.21
CA LEU A 104 11.25 1.11 0.40
C LEU A 104 12.00 1.13 -0.93
N VAL A 105 11.68 0.19 -1.84
CA VAL A 105 12.31 0.14 -3.15
C VAL A 105 12.06 1.45 -3.90
N MET A 106 10.83 1.94 -3.95
CA MET A 106 10.51 3.19 -4.65
C MET A 106 11.20 4.40 -4.03
N ARG A 107 11.25 4.48 -2.69
CA ARG A 107 11.96 5.56 -2.00
C ARG A 107 13.46 5.52 -2.24
N GLU A 108 14.07 4.35 -2.21
CA GLU A 108 15.50 4.21 -2.49
C GLU A 108 15.82 4.58 -3.93
N ALA A 109 15.02 4.16 -4.92
CA ALA A 109 15.20 4.60 -6.31
C ALA A 109 15.15 6.12 -6.44
N TYR A 110 14.22 6.78 -5.74
CA TYR A 110 14.09 8.23 -5.75
C TYR A 110 15.37 8.89 -5.21
N VAL A 111 15.81 8.44 -4.03
CA VAL A 111 16.97 8.98 -3.33
C VAL A 111 18.28 8.69 -4.07
N THR A 112 18.43 7.53 -4.70
CA THR A 112 19.73 7.09 -5.23
C THR A 112 19.94 7.38 -6.71
N ARG A 113 18.88 7.38 -7.55
CA ARG A 113 19.05 7.24 -9.00
C ARG A 113 18.38 8.29 -9.88
N CYS A 114 17.25 8.90 -9.48
CA CYS A 114 16.63 10.09 -10.10
C CYS A 114 15.32 10.44 -9.38
N ALA A 115 14.87 11.70 -9.45
CA ALA A 115 13.52 12.05 -9.01
C ALA A 115 12.49 11.46 -9.99
N PHE A 116 11.66 10.53 -9.52
CA PHE A 116 10.47 10.06 -10.24
C PHE A 116 9.26 10.08 -9.28
N GLY A 117 8.10 10.48 -9.80
CA GLY A 117 6.84 10.48 -9.08
C GLY A 117 6.12 9.15 -9.22
N MET A 118 5.42 8.72 -8.19
CA MET A 118 4.59 7.52 -8.24
C MET A 118 3.23 7.78 -7.58
N THR A 119 2.16 7.50 -8.33
CA THR A 119 0.77 7.63 -7.86
C THR A 119 0.12 6.26 -7.90
N ILE A 120 -0.61 5.92 -6.83
CA ILE A 120 -1.42 4.72 -6.72
C ILE A 120 -2.87 5.18 -6.52
N ASP A 121 -3.74 4.92 -7.49
CA ASP A 121 -5.15 5.32 -7.37
C ASP A 121 -5.85 4.49 -6.30
N ARG A 122 -5.63 3.17 -6.28
CA ARG A 122 -6.20 2.26 -5.29
C ARG A 122 -5.19 1.21 -4.84
N LEU A 123 -4.98 1.11 -3.53
CA LEU A 123 -4.18 0.08 -2.86
C LEU A 123 -5.11 -0.83 -2.04
N ASP A 124 -5.24 -2.09 -2.43
CA ASP A 124 -5.98 -3.12 -1.69
C ASP A 124 -4.98 -4.03 -0.93
N ILE A 125 -5.06 -4.03 0.40
CA ILE A 125 -4.29 -4.95 1.24
C ILE A 125 -5.08 -6.26 1.40
N SER A 126 -4.62 -7.37 0.86
CA SER A 126 -5.35 -8.66 0.90
C SER A 126 -5.10 -9.49 2.16
N GLY A 127 -4.20 -9.05 3.06
CA GLY A 127 -3.95 -9.70 4.35
C GLY A 127 -2.61 -9.34 5.00
N ASP A 128 -2.25 -10.11 6.03
CA ASP A 128 -1.06 -9.92 6.87
C ASP A 128 0.26 -10.38 6.20
N GLY A 129 0.16 -11.01 5.03
CA GLY A 129 1.27 -11.60 4.25
C GLY A 129 1.56 -13.06 4.57
N GLN A 130 2.44 -13.69 3.77
CA GLN A 130 2.82 -15.13 3.90
C GLN A 130 3.40 -15.51 5.28
N VAL A 131 3.72 -14.50 6.10
CA VAL A 131 4.22 -14.60 7.47
C VAL A 131 3.29 -15.42 8.40
N LEU A 132 2.00 -15.53 8.07
CA LEU A 132 1.06 -16.38 8.82
C LEU A 132 1.21 -17.89 8.56
N ALA A 133 1.80 -18.33 7.44
CA ALA A 133 1.86 -19.76 7.12
C ALA A 133 2.88 -20.53 7.98
N GLY A 134 3.89 -19.86 8.56
CA GLY A 134 5.00 -20.52 9.25
C GLY A 134 5.13 -20.28 10.76
N ILE A 135 4.38 -19.34 11.34
CA ILE A 135 4.65 -18.84 12.72
C ILE A 135 3.46 -19.10 13.67
N THR A 136 2.50 -19.93 13.25
CA THR A 136 1.31 -20.33 14.03
C THR A 136 1.60 -21.06 15.36
N SER A 137 2.85 -21.27 15.77
CA SER A 137 3.19 -22.12 16.91
C SER A 137 4.00 -21.50 18.06
N GLY A 138 4.39 -20.21 18.05
CA GLY A 138 5.49 -19.79 18.98
C GLY A 138 5.44 -18.47 19.75
N GLY A 139 4.45 -17.58 19.61
CA GLY A 139 4.46 -16.30 20.35
C GLY A 139 5.59 -15.31 19.98
N HIS A 140 6.46 -15.66 19.03
CA HIS A 140 7.61 -14.88 18.55
C HIS A 140 7.27 -13.69 17.65
N TRP A 141 5.98 -13.37 17.49
CA TRP A 141 5.54 -12.26 16.65
C TRP A 141 6.10 -10.91 17.11
N HIS A 142 6.17 -10.69 18.43
CA HIS A 142 6.71 -9.45 19.02
C HIS A 142 8.18 -9.24 18.62
N ASP A 143 9.01 -10.28 18.74
CA ASP A 143 10.42 -10.23 18.35
C ASP A 143 10.57 -9.97 16.86
N LEU A 144 9.75 -10.61 16.03
CA LEU A 144 9.76 -10.40 14.58
C LEU A 144 9.36 -8.96 14.22
N ILE A 145 8.30 -8.43 14.82
CA ILE A 145 7.83 -7.05 14.61
C ILE A 145 8.89 -6.07 15.08
N GLN A 146 9.51 -6.30 16.23
CA GLN A 146 10.59 -5.45 16.75
C GLN A 146 11.81 -5.46 15.81
N ARG A 147 12.20 -6.62 15.29
CA ARG A 147 13.28 -6.74 14.29
C ARG A 147 12.92 -5.99 13.01
N LYS A 148 11.70 -6.19 12.48
CA LYS A 148 11.20 -5.48 11.30
C LYS A 148 11.16 -3.97 11.54
N GLN A 149 10.65 -3.50 12.68
CA GLN A 149 10.63 -2.09 13.05
C GLN A 149 12.04 -1.49 13.13
N THR A 150 12.99 -2.21 13.73
CA THR A 150 14.38 -1.75 13.85
C THR A 150 15.02 -1.65 12.47
N TRP A 151 14.85 -2.67 11.63
CA TRP A 151 15.31 -2.67 10.25
C TRP A 151 14.69 -1.53 9.44
N LEU A 152 13.37 -1.32 9.55
CA LEU A 152 12.66 -0.23 8.85
C LEU A 152 13.18 1.14 9.27
N LYS A 153 13.35 1.39 10.58
CA LYS A 153 13.89 2.67 11.06
C LYS A 153 15.30 2.92 10.51
N MET A 154 16.18 1.93 10.60
CA MET A 154 17.53 2.02 10.07
C MET A 154 17.55 2.33 8.57
N TRP A 155 16.71 1.66 7.78
CA TRP A 155 16.59 1.93 6.34
C TRP A 155 16.02 3.31 6.04
N LEU A 156 14.96 3.71 6.73
CA LEU A 156 14.38 5.04 6.55
C LEU A 156 15.37 6.15 6.92
N ASP A 157 16.18 5.95 7.96
CA ASP A 157 17.21 6.92 8.36
C ASP A 157 18.38 6.95 7.36
N PHE A 158 18.78 5.80 6.81
CA PHE A 158 19.73 5.75 5.70
C PHE A 158 19.22 6.53 4.48
N LEU A 159 17.94 6.36 4.12
CA LEU A 159 17.32 7.08 3.01
C LEU A 159 17.21 8.58 3.27
N LYS A 160 16.90 9.01 4.50
CA LYS A 160 16.93 10.42 4.89
C LYS A 160 18.33 11.02 4.74
N LEU A 161 19.37 10.31 5.18
CA LEU A 161 20.75 10.76 5.03
C LEU A 161 21.12 10.92 3.54
N GLY A 162 20.73 9.96 2.71
CA GLY A 162 20.91 10.03 1.25
C GLY A 162 20.12 11.16 0.58
N ALA A 163 18.92 11.47 1.08
CA ALA A 163 18.12 12.58 0.60
C ALA A 163 18.80 13.93 0.91
N ARG A 164 19.22 14.11 2.17
CA ARG A 164 19.93 15.31 2.64
C ARG A 164 21.22 15.56 1.86
N SER A 165 22.00 14.51 1.58
CA SER A 165 23.25 14.65 0.83
C SER A 165 23.03 15.10 -0.63
N ARG A 166 21.81 14.95 -1.16
CA ARG A 166 21.39 15.44 -2.47
C ARG A 166 20.65 16.78 -2.43
N GLY A 167 20.53 17.40 -1.27
CA GLY A 167 19.78 18.65 -1.09
C GLY A 167 18.26 18.49 -1.28
N LEU A 168 17.73 17.28 -1.07
CA LEU A 168 16.29 17.02 -1.07
C LEU A 168 15.75 17.27 0.34
N ASP A 169 14.66 18.03 0.44
CA ASP A 169 13.96 18.24 1.70
C ASP A 169 13.28 16.94 2.17
N GLU A 170 13.34 16.67 3.48
CA GLU A 170 12.79 15.44 4.05
C GLU A 170 11.27 15.34 3.89
N GLY A 171 10.58 16.48 3.79
CA GLY A 171 9.15 16.57 3.50
C GLY A 171 8.79 16.29 2.04
N ASP A 172 9.79 16.37 1.13
CA ASP A 172 9.64 16.26 -0.32
C ASP A 172 10.15 14.93 -0.89
N LEU A 173 10.57 13.99 -0.03
CA LEU A 173 10.73 12.62 -0.47
C LEU A 173 9.35 12.12 -0.89
N PRO A 174 9.08 11.86 -2.19
CA PRO A 174 7.76 11.52 -2.66
C PRO A 174 7.31 10.32 -1.86
N THR A 175 6.31 10.61 -1.07
CA THR A 175 5.45 9.61 -0.52
C THR A 175 4.70 9.11 -1.74
N LEU A 176 4.66 7.79 -1.91
CA LEU A 176 3.74 7.18 -2.86
C LEU A 176 2.39 7.88 -2.68
N ASP A 177 1.91 8.61 -3.70
CA ASP A 177 0.64 9.34 -3.57
C ASP A 177 -0.47 8.32 -3.73
N ILE A 178 -0.93 7.79 -2.59
CA ILE A 178 -1.98 6.80 -2.54
C ILE A 178 -3.31 7.55 -2.42
N LYS A 179 -4.15 7.51 -3.45
CA LYS A 179 -5.45 8.19 -3.40
C LYS A 179 -6.42 7.44 -2.47
N SER A 180 -6.47 6.12 -2.58
CA SER A 180 -7.32 5.26 -1.74
C SER A 180 -6.56 4.02 -1.28
N LEU A 181 -6.60 3.75 0.02
CA LEU A 181 -6.09 2.54 0.65
C LEU A 181 -7.27 1.76 1.23
N ARG A 182 -7.37 0.45 0.94
CA ARG A 182 -8.39 -0.46 1.47
C ARG A 182 -7.72 -1.57 2.28
N ILE A 183 -8.08 -1.69 3.54
CA ILE A 183 -7.58 -2.70 4.48
C ILE A 183 -8.77 -3.48 5.03
N PRO A 184 -8.79 -4.82 4.94
CA PRO A 184 -9.78 -5.65 5.61
C PRO A 184 -9.79 -5.38 7.10
N ALA A 185 -10.96 -5.12 7.68
CA ALA A 185 -11.08 -4.86 9.10
C ALA A 185 -10.66 -6.07 9.94
N SER A 186 -10.68 -7.28 9.38
CA SER A 186 -10.11 -8.48 10.02
C SER A 186 -8.64 -8.30 10.45
N THR A 187 -7.86 -7.45 9.78
CA THR A 187 -6.49 -7.08 10.16
C THR A 187 -6.43 -6.27 11.47
N ILE A 188 -7.47 -5.50 11.81
CA ILE A 188 -7.54 -4.68 13.04
C ILE A 188 -8.49 -5.24 14.12
N LEU A 189 -9.42 -6.12 13.76
CA LEU A 189 -10.44 -6.67 14.68
C LEU A 189 -9.99 -7.95 15.40
N ARG A 190 -9.05 -8.72 14.83
CA ARG A 190 -8.57 -9.97 15.45
C ARG A 190 -7.66 -9.68 16.65
N ARG A 191 -7.71 -10.56 17.67
CA ARG A 191 -6.92 -10.39 18.92
C ARG A 191 -5.45 -10.65 18.59
N ILE A 192 -4.59 -9.65 18.77
CA ILE A 192 -3.11 -9.73 18.73
C ILE A 192 -2.63 -10.62 17.56
N THR A 193 -2.87 -10.16 16.33
CA THR A 193 -2.27 -10.78 15.15
C THR A 193 -1.04 -10.00 14.71
N PHE A 194 -0.16 -10.68 13.97
CA PHE A 194 0.96 -10.04 13.29
C PHE A 194 0.51 -8.81 12.49
N GLY A 195 -0.55 -8.92 11.68
CA GLY A 195 -1.04 -7.80 10.88
C GLY A 195 -1.47 -6.58 11.68
N SER A 196 -2.16 -6.78 12.80
CA SER A 196 -2.59 -5.64 13.65
C SER A 196 -1.41 -4.84 14.21
N MET A 197 -0.39 -5.53 14.70
CA MET A 197 0.79 -4.89 15.28
C MET A 197 1.72 -4.31 14.20
N TYR A 198 1.84 -5.01 13.08
CA TYR A 198 2.65 -4.55 11.97
C TYR A 198 2.02 -3.33 11.29
N LEU A 199 0.71 -3.31 11.07
CA LEU A 199 -0.01 -2.13 10.59
C LEU A 199 0.23 -0.91 11.49
N ASN A 200 0.10 -1.04 12.80
CA ASN A 200 0.39 0.05 13.73
C ASN A 200 1.83 0.58 13.56
N THR A 201 2.79 -0.33 13.39
CA THR A 201 4.19 0.04 13.11
C THR A 201 4.33 0.81 11.80
N LEU A 202 3.65 0.38 10.73
CA LEU A 202 3.69 1.04 9.42
C LEU A 202 3.02 2.42 9.45
N LEU A 203 1.92 2.57 10.19
CA LEU A 203 1.25 3.86 10.42
C LEU A 203 2.14 4.81 11.23
N ASP A 204 2.75 4.35 12.32
CA ASP A 204 3.69 5.13 13.14
C ASP A 204 4.90 5.61 12.33
N LEU A 205 5.40 4.77 11.41
CA LEU A 205 6.51 5.11 10.52
C LEU A 205 6.07 5.92 9.28
N ARG A 206 4.78 6.25 9.17
CA ARG A 206 4.18 7.02 8.05
C ARG A 206 4.44 6.38 6.67
N ILE A 207 4.41 5.04 6.62
CA ILE A 207 4.57 4.28 5.37
C ILE A 207 3.26 4.32 4.55
N PHE A 208 2.11 4.29 5.22
CA PHE A 208 0.80 4.46 4.59
C PHE A 208 0.35 5.92 4.64
N LEU A 209 0.73 6.70 3.64
CA LEU A 209 0.21 8.06 3.45
C LEU A 209 -0.78 8.04 2.28
N ALA A 210 -2.05 7.85 2.64
CA ALA A 210 -3.15 7.85 1.69
C ALA A 210 -4.09 9.02 1.94
N ARG A 211 -4.73 9.53 0.88
CA ARG A 211 -5.76 10.59 1.01
C ARG A 211 -7.03 10.05 1.67
N ARG A 212 -7.36 8.79 1.38
CA ARG A 212 -8.49 8.07 1.98
C ARG A 212 -8.04 6.69 2.44
N MET A 213 -8.38 6.34 3.68
CA MET A 213 -8.10 5.03 4.26
C MET A 213 -9.42 4.34 4.61
N HIS A 214 -9.71 3.23 3.94
CA HIS A 214 -10.91 2.44 4.11
C HIS A 214 -10.60 1.17 4.92
N PHE A 215 -11.30 0.98 6.02
CA PHE A 215 -11.37 -0.28 6.74
C PHE A 215 -12.62 -1.04 6.28
N ILE A 216 -12.42 -2.16 5.57
CA ILE A 216 -13.48 -2.93 4.92
C ILE A 216 -14.05 -3.94 5.91
N LEU A 217 -15.31 -3.74 6.29
CA LEU A 217 -16.02 -4.46 7.34
C LEU A 217 -16.87 -5.62 6.79
N ASP A 218 -16.72 -5.97 5.51
CA ASP A 218 -17.50 -7.02 4.87
C ASP A 218 -17.42 -8.36 5.61
N GLY A 219 -18.57 -9.02 5.73
CA GLY A 219 -18.67 -10.33 6.37
C GLY A 219 -18.56 -10.30 7.91
N LEU A 220 -18.61 -9.12 8.53
CA LEU A 220 -18.57 -8.96 9.98
C LEU A 220 -19.93 -8.51 10.53
N ASP A 221 -20.29 -9.01 11.71
CA ASP A 221 -21.42 -8.49 12.47
C ASP A 221 -20.97 -7.25 13.28
N PRO A 222 -21.75 -6.16 13.33
CA PRO A 222 -21.45 -5.00 14.18
C PRO A 222 -21.12 -5.34 15.62
N LYS A 223 -21.73 -6.39 16.19
CA LYS A 223 -21.46 -6.84 17.56
C LYS A 223 -20.02 -7.33 17.77
N ASP A 224 -19.41 -7.86 16.72
CA ASP A 224 -18.05 -8.41 16.72
C ASP A 224 -17.01 -7.45 16.13
N ALA A 225 -17.46 -6.31 15.61
CA ALA A 225 -16.65 -5.39 14.81
C ALA A 225 -16.12 -4.17 15.59
N ILE A 226 -15.92 -4.33 16.90
CA ILE A 226 -15.19 -3.37 17.73
C ILE A 226 -13.70 -3.75 17.69
N PRO A 227 -12.80 -2.88 17.17
CA PRO A 227 -11.37 -3.16 17.21
C PRO A 227 -10.89 -3.46 18.63
N LYS A 228 -10.21 -4.60 18.83
CA LYS A 228 -9.74 -4.98 20.17
C LYS A 228 -8.68 -4.03 20.75
N ARG A 229 -8.07 -3.20 19.90
CA ARG A 229 -7.05 -2.21 20.24
C ARG A 229 -7.42 -0.81 19.72
N CYS A 230 -8.68 -0.40 19.95
CA CYS A 230 -9.16 0.91 19.48
C CYS A 230 -8.24 2.06 19.90
N ALA A 231 -7.80 2.11 21.16
CA ALA A 231 -6.91 3.17 21.65
C ALA A 231 -5.55 3.21 20.91
N ASP A 232 -4.94 2.06 20.62
CA ASP A 232 -3.66 2.01 19.92
C ASP A 232 -3.80 2.44 18.46
N LEU A 233 -4.88 2.00 17.79
CA LEU A 233 -5.17 2.36 16.41
C LEU A 233 -5.53 3.86 16.29
N ASP A 234 -6.37 4.37 17.20
CA ASP A 234 -6.71 5.80 17.30
C ASP A 234 -5.44 6.65 17.47
N HIS A 235 -4.54 6.24 18.38
CA HIS A 235 -3.29 6.94 18.60
C HIS A 235 -2.33 6.87 17.39
N ALA A 236 -2.18 5.71 16.74
CA ALA A 236 -1.35 5.56 15.54
C ALA A 236 -1.88 6.42 14.38
N LEU A 237 -3.19 6.45 14.18
CA LEU A 237 -3.83 7.28 13.15
C LEU A 237 -3.72 8.78 13.49
N VAL A 238 -3.86 9.18 14.76
CA VAL A 238 -3.61 10.56 15.21
C VAL A 238 -2.20 11.00 14.86
N ARG A 239 -1.19 10.15 15.08
CA ARG A 239 0.20 10.45 14.71
C ARG A 239 0.39 10.60 13.22
N LEU A 240 -0.28 9.76 12.42
CA LEU A 240 -0.23 9.84 10.96
C LEU A 240 -0.72 11.21 10.47
N VAL A 241 -1.86 11.68 10.98
CA VAL A 241 -2.49 12.95 10.58
C VAL A 241 -1.86 14.19 11.21
N THR A 242 -1.11 14.05 12.31
CA THR A 242 -0.41 15.17 12.94
C THR A 242 0.74 15.61 12.01
N ASN A 243 0.66 16.85 11.49
CA ASN A 243 1.61 17.43 10.53
C ASN A 243 1.65 16.73 9.15
N GLY A 244 0.50 16.27 8.65
CA GLY A 244 0.38 15.63 7.33
C GLY A 244 -0.77 16.20 6.50
N PRO A 245 -0.93 15.76 5.23
CA PRO A 245 -2.11 16.06 4.44
C PRO A 245 -3.37 15.52 5.15
N ARG A 246 -4.52 16.16 4.90
CA ARG A 246 -5.81 15.70 5.43
C ARG A 246 -6.12 14.29 4.93
N ILE A 247 -6.33 13.35 5.85
CA ILE A 247 -6.71 11.97 5.56
C ILE A 247 -8.16 11.76 5.99
N ASP A 248 -8.97 11.22 5.09
CA ASP A 248 -10.31 10.73 5.44
C ASP A 248 -10.20 9.27 5.88
N ILE A 249 -10.71 8.95 7.07
CA ILE A 249 -10.75 7.58 7.61
C ILE A 249 -12.18 7.06 7.48
N ILE A 250 -12.35 5.94 6.80
CA ILE A 250 -13.64 5.43 6.37
C ILE A 250 -13.79 3.98 6.82
N PHE A 251 -14.88 3.68 7.51
CA PHE A 251 -15.32 2.32 7.81
C PHE A 251 -16.39 1.97 6.79
N ASP A 252 -16.08 1.04 5.89
CA ASP A 252 -16.92 0.68 4.75
C ASP A 252 -17.47 -0.73 4.95
N ALA A 253 -18.79 -0.87 5.02
CA ALA A 253 -19.47 -2.14 5.15
C ALA A 253 -20.44 -2.32 3.99
N HIS A 254 -20.43 -3.50 3.37
CA HIS A 254 -21.52 -3.91 2.49
C HIS A 254 -22.78 -4.24 3.33
N CYS A 255 -23.70 -3.28 3.45
CA CYS A 255 -24.91 -3.37 4.25
C CYS A 255 -26.06 -2.53 3.69
N PRO A 256 -27.32 -2.91 3.95
CA PRO A 256 -28.46 -2.05 3.67
C PRO A 256 -28.47 -0.84 4.62
N ALA A 257 -29.11 0.25 4.21
CA ALA A 257 -29.06 1.54 4.90
C ALA A 257 -29.48 1.49 6.37
N GLU A 258 -30.45 0.62 6.71
CA GLU A 258 -31.02 0.49 8.04
C GLU A 258 -30.00 -0.04 9.07
N ARG A 259 -28.96 -0.76 8.63
CA ARG A 259 -27.90 -1.29 9.51
C ARG A 259 -26.88 -0.23 9.93
N LEU A 260 -26.92 0.99 9.36
CA LEU A 260 -25.93 2.03 9.66
C LEU A 260 -25.89 2.38 11.16
N ALA A 261 -27.04 2.42 11.83
CA ALA A 261 -27.12 2.76 13.26
C ALA A 261 -26.33 1.78 14.14
N ASP A 262 -26.38 0.49 13.83
CA ASP A 262 -25.67 -0.55 14.57
C ASP A 262 -24.14 -0.38 14.42
N TRP A 263 -23.70 -0.08 13.19
CA TRP A 263 -22.30 0.17 12.89
C TRP A 263 -21.77 1.44 13.57
N ILE A 264 -22.56 2.51 13.60
CA ILE A 264 -22.22 3.75 14.32
C ILE A 264 -21.97 3.45 15.80
N GLY A 265 -22.86 2.69 16.43
CA GLY A 265 -22.72 2.32 17.85
C GLY A 265 -21.42 1.55 18.12
N ALA A 266 -21.09 0.58 17.26
CA ALA A 266 -19.87 -0.22 17.39
C ALA A 266 -18.58 0.59 17.18
N ILE A 267 -18.54 1.47 16.18
CA ILE A 267 -17.32 2.17 15.74
C ILE A 267 -17.06 3.47 16.51
N SER A 268 -18.11 4.20 16.89
CA SER A 268 -17.99 5.56 17.47
C SER A 268 -17.16 5.63 18.75
N ALA A 269 -17.14 4.55 19.55
CA ALA A 269 -16.38 4.49 20.80
C ALA A 269 -14.86 4.37 20.59
N CYS A 270 -14.41 4.09 19.37
CA CYS A 270 -13.05 3.67 19.09
C CYS A 270 -12.09 4.75 18.63
N PHE A 271 -12.61 5.89 18.15
CA PHE A 271 -11.80 6.95 17.56
C PHE A 271 -12.02 8.35 18.16
N PRO A 272 -12.16 8.48 19.49
CA PRO A 272 -12.42 9.79 20.10
C PRO A 272 -11.28 10.79 19.88
N ALA A 273 -10.02 10.36 19.86
CA ALA A 273 -8.89 11.27 19.72
C ALA A 273 -8.74 11.81 18.29
N LEU A 274 -8.99 10.98 17.27
CA LEU A 274 -9.05 11.42 15.87
C LEU A 274 -10.14 12.48 15.64
N VAL A 275 -11.35 12.23 16.15
CA VAL A 275 -12.48 13.16 16.02
C VAL A 275 -12.20 14.46 16.75
N ALA A 276 -11.65 14.40 17.98
CA ALA A 276 -11.29 15.61 18.73
C ALA A 276 -10.25 16.51 18.02
N ARG A 277 -9.49 15.97 17.07
CA ARG A 277 -8.54 16.73 16.24
C ARG A 277 -9.12 17.27 14.93
N GLY A 278 -10.42 17.11 14.69
CA GLY A 278 -11.06 17.54 13.44
C GLY A 278 -10.77 16.62 12.25
N THR A 279 -10.26 15.40 12.51
CA THR A 279 -10.05 14.42 11.44
C THR A 279 -11.41 13.91 10.97
N ARG A 280 -11.61 13.85 9.65
CA ARG A 280 -12.85 13.38 9.08
C ARG A 280 -12.90 11.85 9.14
N VAL A 281 -13.68 11.33 10.09
CA VAL A 281 -13.93 9.89 10.25
C VAL A 281 -15.35 9.59 9.80
N GLY A 282 -15.56 8.50 9.06
CA GLY A 282 -16.88 8.14 8.56
C GLY A 282 -17.19 6.66 8.66
N MET A 283 -18.46 6.36 8.83
CA MET A 283 -19.04 5.03 8.63
C MET A 283 -19.92 5.10 7.38
N VAL A 284 -19.74 4.16 6.45
CA VAL A 284 -20.45 4.10 5.17
C VAL A 284 -21.00 2.69 4.99
N CYS A 285 -22.32 2.58 4.84
CA CYS A 285 -22.93 1.39 4.26
C CYS A 285 -22.96 1.57 2.74
N THR A 286 -22.44 0.59 2.03
CA THR A 286 -22.41 0.59 0.57
C THR A 286 -23.28 -0.52 -0.04
N SER A 287 -23.80 -0.26 -1.24
CA SER A 287 -24.45 -1.31 -2.05
C SER A 287 -23.42 -2.26 -2.66
N GLY A 288 -23.86 -3.19 -3.52
CA GLY A 288 -22.95 -4.07 -4.26
C GLY A 288 -21.93 -3.27 -5.09
N GLU A 289 -20.85 -3.94 -5.48
CA GLU A 289 -19.87 -3.36 -6.41
C GLU A 289 -20.54 -3.10 -7.76
N ASP A 290 -20.32 -1.91 -8.31
CA ASP A 290 -20.72 -1.60 -9.67
C ASP A 290 -19.72 -2.16 -10.70
N MET A 291 -19.97 -1.89 -11.97
CA MET A 291 -19.15 -2.36 -13.10
C MET A 291 -17.70 -1.85 -13.03
N ASP A 292 -17.46 -0.73 -12.35
CA ASP A 292 -16.14 -0.13 -12.15
C ASP A 292 -15.47 -0.62 -10.84
N GLY A 293 -16.15 -1.49 -10.10
CA GLY A 293 -15.71 -1.98 -8.80
C GLY A 293 -15.76 -0.90 -7.70
N GLU A 294 -16.51 0.17 -7.93
CA GLU A 294 -16.88 1.16 -6.92
C GLU A 294 -18.08 0.66 -6.12
N ARG A 295 -18.18 1.12 -4.88
CA ARG A 295 -19.24 0.73 -3.96
C ARG A 295 -20.05 1.98 -3.60
N PRO A 296 -21.19 2.22 -4.26
CA PRO A 296 -21.95 3.44 -4.02
C PRO A 296 -22.45 3.48 -2.57
N PRO A 297 -22.35 4.62 -1.89
CA PRO A 297 -22.87 4.76 -0.54
C PRO A 297 -24.40 4.77 -0.55
N VAL A 298 -25.03 3.89 0.24
CA VAL A 298 -26.49 3.88 0.47
C VAL A 298 -26.87 4.61 1.75
N ALA A 299 -25.97 4.66 2.73
CA ALA A 299 -26.11 5.45 3.94
C ALA A 299 -24.72 5.77 4.51
N GLN A 300 -24.57 6.94 5.14
CA GLN A 300 -23.30 7.35 5.72
C GLN A 300 -23.48 8.23 6.95
N ARG A 301 -22.50 8.17 7.85
CA ARG A 301 -22.34 9.07 9.00
C ARG A 301 -20.91 9.55 9.06
N TRP A 302 -20.72 10.84 9.24
CA TRP A 302 -19.40 11.46 9.40
C TRP A 302 -19.30 12.11 10.78
N TRP A 303 -18.11 12.02 11.37
CA TRP A 303 -17.67 12.74 12.56
C TRP A 303 -16.56 13.71 12.14
N SER A 304 -16.58 14.91 12.71
CA SER A 304 -15.64 16.01 12.46
C SER A 304 -15.54 16.91 13.67
#